data_AF-A0A1F7Q216-F1
#
_entry.id   AF-A0A1F7Q216-F1
#
_cell.length_a   1.000
_cell.length_b   1.000
_cell.length_c   1.000
_cell.angle_alpha   90.00
_cell.angle_beta   90.00
_cell.angle_gamma   90.00
#
_symmetry.space_group_name_H-M   'P 1'
#
loop_
_entity.id
_entity.type
_entity.pdbx_description
1 polymer ?
#
loop_
_entity_poly.entity_id
_entity_poly.type
_entity_poly.pdbx_seq_one_letter_code
_entity_poly.pdbx_strand_id
1 'polypeptide(L)'
;MSRALYRKYRSKSLDEVVGQSHVTDILSRSLKQGKVAHAYLLTGPRGVGKTSIARILAHEINSLEYTDETTHLDIIEIDAASNNGVDDVRQLREKVQIAPVSAKKKVYIIDEVHMLSKPAFNALLKTLEEPPEHVVFILATTDADKLPDTIISRTQQYTFRTIQPEDAVRHLRHIASAEKIAISDEALLLIAQRGGGSFRDSISLLDQLSGLSDQKEITRDTIEQLLGLASQEHIKTIIAAVLSNDLSAILAQLDMIDASGVQPAVFANQLTRAIRANIISHPQLLPLLDELLSVPTSSQPHIKLLTVLASQTSQKPKSAPLAVNAPAITAPVAPAHQGSIQNMVKQKPVTKIKEDIPTPSAPPQTLAVKPPEAPKVPSQPPGEFDWAVWIEHVRVNYVALHSVLSKCSYEIEGDTLTLYAMRKFNKTKLDDAKYRAILAESLLAVGAGEWIIETIPTPPPPKDSVAAAVAGIMGGGEEVSVDA
;
A
#
# COMPACT_ATOMS: atom_id res chain seq x y z
N MET A 1 5.01 20.26 26.44
CA MET A 1 5.06 20.09 24.97
C MET A 1 3.90 20.89 24.39
N SER A 2 4.15 21.78 23.43
CA SER A 2 3.06 22.47 22.72
C SER A 2 2.17 21.45 22.02
N ARG A 3 0.86 21.63 22.10
CA ARG A 3 -0.12 20.77 21.43
C ARG A 3 -0.07 21.04 19.93
N ALA A 4 0.07 20.00 19.10
CA ALA A 4 0.10 20.14 17.64
C ALA A 4 -1.12 20.93 17.11
N LEU A 5 -0.90 21.78 16.10
CA LEU A 5 -1.91 22.74 15.63
C LEU A 5 -3.18 22.06 15.14
N TYR A 6 -3.07 20.92 14.45
CA TYR A 6 -4.24 20.17 13.97
C TYR A 6 -5.14 19.64 15.09
N ARG A 7 -4.62 19.51 16.33
CA ARG A 7 -5.42 19.16 17.50
C ARG A 7 -5.98 20.38 18.20
N LYS A 8 -5.24 21.51 18.20
CA LYS A 8 -5.64 22.78 18.83
C LYS A 8 -6.79 23.44 18.07
N TYR A 9 -6.76 23.41 16.74
CA TYR A 9 -7.75 24.00 15.84
C TYR A 9 -8.76 22.97 15.31
N ARG A 10 -8.96 21.86 16.02
CA ARG A 10 -10.02 20.92 15.67
C ARG A 10 -11.38 21.60 15.88
N SER A 11 -12.25 21.56 14.87
CA SER A 11 -13.62 22.09 14.95
C SER A 11 -14.37 21.50 16.16
N LYS A 12 -15.06 22.37 16.90
CA LYS A 12 -15.85 22.00 18.09
C LYS A 12 -17.35 22.03 17.86
N SER A 13 -17.80 22.63 16.77
CA SER A 13 -19.20 22.70 16.37
C SER A 13 -19.36 22.40 14.89
N LEU A 14 -20.58 22.04 14.46
CA LEU A 14 -20.87 21.78 13.04
C LEU A 14 -20.65 23.04 12.19
N ASP A 15 -20.80 24.24 12.77
CA ASP A 15 -20.65 25.51 12.08
C ASP A 15 -19.17 25.88 11.82
N GLU A 16 -18.25 25.34 12.62
CA GLU A 16 -16.80 25.52 12.45
C GLU A 16 -16.18 24.59 11.39
N VAL A 17 -16.95 23.64 10.86
CA VAL A 17 -16.45 22.69 9.86
C VAL A 17 -16.37 23.39 8.50
N VAL A 18 -15.17 23.47 7.95
CA VAL A 18 -14.92 24.13 6.67
C VAL A 18 -15.10 23.16 5.51
N GLY A 19 -15.74 23.60 4.42
CA GLY A 19 -15.77 22.89 3.14
C GLY A 19 -16.68 21.64 3.06
N GLN A 20 -17.52 21.39 4.06
CA GLN A 20 -18.42 20.23 4.11
C GLN A 20 -19.89 20.62 4.39
N SER A 21 -20.33 21.78 3.90
CA SER A 21 -21.68 22.32 4.17
C SER A 21 -22.80 21.36 3.79
N HIS A 22 -22.63 20.57 2.70
CA HIS A 22 -23.62 19.58 2.29
C HIS A 22 -23.86 18.47 3.31
N VAL A 23 -22.90 18.18 4.20
CA VAL A 23 -23.05 17.23 5.31
C VAL A 23 -23.55 17.94 6.57
N THR A 24 -22.89 19.03 6.95
CA THR A 24 -23.18 19.72 8.21
C THR A 24 -24.57 20.34 8.24
N ASP A 25 -25.06 20.87 7.12
CA ASP A 25 -26.41 21.45 7.04
C ASP A 25 -27.50 20.40 7.25
N ILE A 26 -27.31 19.20 6.69
CA ILE A 26 -28.25 18.08 6.83
C ILE A 26 -28.25 17.58 8.27
N LEU A 27 -27.07 17.34 8.84
CA LEU A 27 -26.92 16.89 10.23
C LEU A 27 -27.51 17.92 11.21
N SER A 28 -27.19 19.21 11.05
CA SER A 28 -27.72 20.29 11.88
C SER A 28 -29.25 20.36 11.84
N ARG A 29 -29.85 20.22 10.65
CA ARG A 29 -31.31 20.17 10.50
C ARG A 29 -31.94 18.94 11.14
N SER A 30 -31.33 17.76 10.97
CA SER A 30 -31.84 16.50 11.55
C SER A 30 -31.83 16.53 13.07
N LEU A 31 -30.74 17.04 13.66
CA LEU A 31 -30.57 17.22 15.11
C LEU A 31 -31.61 18.20 15.66
N LYS A 32 -31.82 19.35 15.02
CA LYS A 32 -32.85 20.32 15.41
C LYS A 32 -34.27 19.75 15.37
N GLN A 33 -34.54 18.79 14.48
CA GLN A 33 -35.81 18.09 14.39
C GLN A 33 -35.93 16.91 15.37
N GLY A 34 -34.89 16.60 16.16
CA GLY A 34 -34.85 15.44 17.04
C GLY A 34 -34.81 14.09 16.29
N LYS A 35 -34.53 14.11 14.98
CA LYS A 35 -34.44 12.90 14.15
C LYS A 35 -33.01 12.36 14.23
N VAL A 36 -32.79 11.45 15.17
CA VAL A 36 -31.51 10.76 15.33
C VAL A 36 -31.63 9.34 14.75
N ALA A 37 -30.79 9.03 13.76
CA ALA A 37 -30.66 7.66 13.24
C ALA A 37 -29.94 6.76 14.24
N HIS A 38 -30.23 5.46 14.19
CA HIS A 38 -29.52 4.46 14.99
C HIS A 38 -28.07 4.25 14.50
N ALA A 39 -27.77 4.53 13.23
CA ALA A 39 -26.44 4.41 12.67
C ALA A 39 -26.14 5.44 11.55
N TYR A 40 -24.95 6.05 11.63
CA TYR A 40 -24.39 6.99 10.67
C TYR A 40 -23.13 6.40 10.05
N LEU A 41 -22.93 6.59 8.75
CA LEU A 41 -21.72 6.18 8.03
C LEU A 41 -21.08 7.41 7.36
N LEU A 42 -19.92 7.81 7.86
CA LEU A 42 -19.13 8.93 7.36
C LEU A 42 -18.03 8.39 6.43
N THR A 43 -18.14 8.64 5.13
CA THR A 43 -17.18 8.16 4.12
C THR A 43 -16.40 9.31 3.51
N GLY A 44 -15.16 9.07 3.09
CA GLY A 44 -14.40 10.02 2.28
C GLY A 44 -12.92 10.06 2.63
N PRO A 45 -12.12 10.89 1.94
CA PRO A 45 -10.67 10.89 2.06
C PRO A 45 -10.17 11.14 3.49
N ARG A 46 -8.93 10.76 3.78
CA ARG A 46 -8.34 11.02 5.10
C ARG A 46 -8.19 12.53 5.35
N GLY A 47 -8.32 12.94 6.61
CA GLY A 47 -8.06 14.33 7.02
C GLY A 47 -9.06 15.39 6.58
N VAL A 48 -10.23 15.00 6.04
CA VAL A 48 -11.32 15.91 5.65
C VAL A 48 -12.29 16.28 6.79
N GLY A 49 -12.10 15.72 8.00
CA GLY A 49 -12.89 16.05 9.19
C GLY A 49 -13.90 14.99 9.66
N LYS A 50 -13.90 13.77 9.11
CA LYS A 50 -14.83 12.69 9.49
C LYS A 50 -14.89 12.44 11.00
N THR A 51 -13.75 12.14 11.63
CA THR A 51 -13.66 11.87 13.08
C THR A 51 -14.06 13.10 13.91
N SER A 52 -13.75 14.31 13.44
CA SER A 52 -14.17 15.54 14.11
C SER A 52 -15.70 15.67 14.12
N ILE A 53 -16.35 15.48 12.96
CA ILE A 53 -17.81 15.51 12.87
C ILE A 53 -18.43 14.38 13.69
N ALA A 54 -17.85 13.18 13.70
CA ALA A 54 -18.34 12.07 14.52
C ALA A 54 -18.40 12.43 16.01
N ARG A 55 -17.34 13.08 16.52
CA ARG A 55 -17.28 13.54 17.91
C ARG A 55 -18.28 14.65 18.18
N ILE A 56 -18.36 15.66 17.31
CA ILE A 56 -19.35 16.75 17.45
C ILE A 56 -20.76 16.16 17.48
N LEU A 57 -21.10 15.28 16.54
CA LEU A 57 -22.40 14.63 16.44
C LEU A 57 -22.74 13.83 17.70
N ALA A 58 -21.78 13.09 18.27
CA ALA A 58 -21.99 12.34 19.51
C ALA A 58 -22.35 13.22 20.71
N HIS A 59 -21.74 14.42 20.80
CA HIS A 59 -22.02 15.38 21.86
C HIS A 59 -23.37 16.08 21.63
N GLU A 60 -23.65 16.51 20.40
CA GLU A 60 -24.92 17.15 20.01
C GLU A 60 -26.13 16.24 20.25
N ILE A 61 -26.04 14.95 19.90
CA ILE A 61 -27.11 13.94 20.14
C ILE A 61 -27.46 13.88 21.63
N ASN A 62 -26.46 14.00 22.50
CA ASN A 62 -26.64 13.92 23.94
C ASN A 62 -26.85 15.29 24.60
N SER A 63 -26.86 16.38 23.83
CA SER A 63 -26.91 17.76 24.35
C SER A 63 -25.78 18.04 25.35
N LEU A 64 -24.60 17.46 25.12
CA LEU A 64 -23.40 17.63 25.92
C LEU A 64 -22.51 18.70 25.31
N GLU A 65 -21.79 19.44 26.14
CA GLU A 65 -20.77 20.37 25.66
C GLU A 65 -19.55 19.59 25.14
N TYR A 66 -19.13 19.87 23.90
CA TYR A 66 -17.93 19.27 23.34
C TYR A 66 -16.69 20.09 23.69
N THR A 67 -15.87 19.54 24.59
CA THR A 67 -14.52 20.03 24.83
C THR A 67 -13.50 18.93 24.56
N ASP A 68 -12.31 19.29 24.10
CA ASP A 68 -11.28 18.31 23.74
C ASP A 68 -10.79 17.44 24.91
N GLU A 69 -11.04 17.86 26.15
CA GLU A 69 -10.60 17.17 27.38
C GLU A 69 -11.71 16.32 28.02
N THR A 70 -12.96 16.48 27.59
CA THR A 70 -14.09 15.73 28.15
C THR A 70 -14.32 14.43 27.37
N THR A 71 -13.85 13.31 27.91
CA THR A 71 -14.31 11.99 27.50
C THR A 71 -15.53 11.60 28.34
N HIS A 72 -16.69 11.46 27.71
CA HIS A 72 -17.91 11.02 28.37
C HIS A 72 -17.99 9.48 28.38
N LEU A 73 -18.40 8.86 29.50
CA LEU A 73 -18.46 7.39 29.63
C LEU A 73 -19.40 6.72 28.61
N ASP A 74 -20.46 7.42 28.23
CA ASP A 74 -21.43 6.96 27.22
C ASP A 74 -21.03 7.30 25.77
N ILE A 75 -19.88 7.94 25.54
CA ILE A 75 -19.32 8.15 24.20
C ILE A 75 -18.06 7.30 24.09
N ILE A 76 -18.16 6.19 23.37
CA ILE A 76 -17.11 5.19 23.25
C ILE A 76 -16.50 5.30 21.87
N GLU A 77 -15.22 5.69 21.81
CA GLU A 77 -14.45 5.77 20.56
C GLU A 77 -13.55 4.54 20.42
N ILE A 78 -13.66 3.86 19.28
CA ILE A 78 -12.92 2.65 18.93
C ILE A 78 -12.22 2.90 17.60
N ASP A 79 -10.90 2.78 17.61
CA ASP A 79 -10.11 2.71 16.40
C ASP A 79 -10.08 1.25 15.91
N ALA A 80 -10.78 0.98 14.80
CA ALA A 80 -10.85 -0.35 14.22
C ALA A 80 -9.50 -0.84 13.67
N ALA A 81 -8.54 0.05 13.38
CA ALA A 81 -7.20 -0.39 12.98
C ALA A 81 -6.46 -1.10 14.13
N SER A 82 -6.75 -0.68 15.37
CA SER A 82 -6.13 -1.21 16.59
C SER A 82 -6.99 -2.29 17.28
N ASN A 83 -8.31 -2.29 17.04
CA ASN A 83 -9.29 -3.18 17.68
C ASN A 83 -10.11 -3.93 16.63
N ASN A 84 -9.44 -4.66 15.72
CA ASN A 84 -10.09 -5.38 14.61
C ASN A 84 -10.51 -6.82 14.94
N GLY A 85 -10.23 -7.28 16.16
CA GLY A 85 -10.46 -8.65 16.61
C GLY A 85 -11.94 -9.00 16.75
N VAL A 86 -12.25 -10.29 16.57
CA VAL A 86 -13.61 -10.81 16.77
C VAL A 86 -14.03 -10.69 18.23
N ASP A 87 -13.10 -10.89 19.16
CA ASP A 87 -13.37 -10.82 20.59
C ASP A 87 -13.64 -9.38 21.05
N ASP A 88 -12.93 -8.40 20.50
CA ASP A 88 -13.17 -6.97 20.77
C ASP A 88 -14.60 -6.57 20.39
N VAL A 89 -15.07 -7.01 19.21
CA VAL A 89 -16.42 -6.71 18.74
C VAL A 89 -17.49 -7.53 19.47
N ARG A 90 -17.18 -8.74 19.95
CA ARG A 90 -18.08 -9.49 20.83
C ARG A 90 -18.27 -8.78 22.16
N GLN A 91 -17.18 -8.32 22.78
CA GLN A 91 -17.24 -7.52 24.00
C GLN A 91 -17.99 -6.20 23.77
N LEU A 92 -17.79 -5.57 22.61
CA LEU A 92 -18.56 -4.40 22.19
C LEU A 92 -20.05 -4.71 22.17
N ARG A 93 -20.45 -5.80 21.50
CA ARG A 93 -21.86 -6.23 21.40
C ARG A 93 -22.51 -6.44 22.76
N GLU A 94 -21.80 -7.05 23.70
CA GLU A 94 -22.28 -7.23 25.08
C GLU A 94 -22.48 -5.88 25.78
N LYS A 95 -21.51 -4.96 25.64
CA LYS A 95 -21.58 -3.61 26.22
C LYS A 95 -22.68 -2.75 25.60
N VAL A 96 -23.04 -2.98 24.34
CA VAL A 96 -24.08 -2.23 23.62
C VAL A 96 -25.46 -2.46 24.22
N GLN A 97 -25.73 -3.66 24.76
CA GLN A 97 -27.00 -3.97 25.41
C GLN A 97 -27.20 -3.26 26.76
N ILE A 98 -26.11 -2.76 27.36
CA ILE A 98 -26.15 -2.05 28.63
C ILE A 98 -26.61 -0.61 28.39
N ALA A 99 -27.63 -0.17 29.15
CA ALA A 99 -28.16 1.18 29.12
C ALA A 99 -27.07 2.26 29.39
N PRO A 100 -27.27 3.51 28.94
CA PRO A 100 -26.36 4.61 29.21
C PRO A 100 -26.30 4.92 30.72
N VAL A 101 -25.16 5.41 31.19
CA VAL A 101 -24.93 5.74 32.61
C VAL A 101 -25.55 7.09 32.98
N SER A 102 -25.30 8.12 32.16
CA SER A 102 -25.74 9.50 32.44
C SER A 102 -26.24 10.25 31.21
N ALA A 103 -25.86 9.84 30.00
CA ALA A 103 -26.31 10.46 28.76
C ALA A 103 -27.68 9.92 28.30
N LYS A 104 -28.32 10.63 27.37
CA LYS A 104 -29.59 10.20 26.75
C LYS A 104 -29.40 8.96 25.87
N LYS A 105 -28.27 8.87 25.17
CA LYS A 105 -27.90 7.80 24.25
C LYS A 105 -26.45 7.40 24.48
N LYS A 106 -26.17 6.11 24.30
CA LYS A 106 -24.83 5.54 24.26
C LYS A 106 -24.33 5.56 22.82
N VAL A 107 -23.30 6.35 22.56
CA VAL A 107 -22.78 6.59 21.21
C VAL A 107 -21.48 5.84 21.01
N TYR A 108 -21.42 5.05 19.95
CA TYR A 108 -20.22 4.31 19.54
C TYR A 108 -19.64 4.92 18.28
N ILE A 109 -18.46 5.52 18.39
CA ILE A 109 -17.69 6.02 17.25
C ILE A 109 -16.69 4.94 16.86
N ILE A 110 -16.81 4.39 15.65
CA ILE A 110 -15.87 3.39 15.12
C ILE A 110 -15.13 4.04 13.96
N ASP A 111 -13.87 4.43 14.19
CA ASP A 111 -13.01 5.02 13.15
C ASP A 111 -12.29 3.93 12.37
N GLU A 112 -12.01 4.22 11.09
CA GLU A 112 -11.50 3.28 10.09
C GLU A 112 -12.20 1.92 10.07
N VAL A 113 -13.54 1.93 10.10
CA VAL A 113 -14.37 0.71 10.23
C VAL A 113 -14.06 -0.36 9.17
N HIS A 114 -13.55 0.02 8.00
CA HIS A 114 -13.12 -0.91 6.95
C HIS A 114 -11.95 -1.83 7.36
N MET A 115 -11.25 -1.51 8.46
CA MET A 115 -10.16 -2.31 9.02
C MET A 115 -10.65 -3.46 9.91
N LEU A 116 -11.96 -3.53 10.22
CA LEU A 116 -12.54 -4.64 10.97
C LEU A 116 -12.39 -5.96 10.21
N SER A 117 -12.15 -7.05 10.95
CA SER A 117 -12.14 -8.38 10.37
C SER A 117 -13.55 -8.81 9.92
N LYS A 118 -13.65 -9.69 8.93
CA LYS A 118 -14.95 -10.23 8.46
C LYS A 118 -15.83 -10.79 9.60
N PRO A 119 -15.30 -11.56 10.56
CA PRO A 119 -16.15 -12.05 11.65
C PRO A 119 -16.55 -10.93 12.63
N ALA A 120 -15.73 -9.88 12.80
CA ALA A 120 -16.10 -8.68 13.54
C ALA A 120 -17.28 -7.94 12.86
N PHE A 121 -17.28 -7.78 11.54
CA PHE A 121 -18.43 -7.24 10.81
C PHE A 121 -19.72 -8.03 11.05
N ASN A 122 -19.64 -9.36 10.97
CA ASN A 122 -20.81 -10.22 11.20
C ASN A 122 -21.34 -10.12 12.64
N ALA A 123 -20.46 -9.89 13.61
CA ALA A 123 -20.87 -9.66 14.99
C ALA A 123 -21.60 -8.33 15.16
N LEU A 124 -21.20 -7.28 14.43
CA LEU A 124 -21.82 -5.96 14.44
C LEU A 124 -23.17 -5.94 13.68
N LEU A 125 -23.31 -6.73 12.61
CA LEU A 125 -24.52 -6.77 11.77
C LEU A 125 -25.80 -7.03 12.58
N LYS A 126 -25.77 -8.00 13.50
CA LYS A 126 -26.94 -8.31 14.35
C LYS A 126 -27.40 -7.11 15.15
N THR A 127 -26.46 -6.28 15.61
CA THR A 127 -26.74 -5.09 16.42
C THR A 127 -27.15 -3.89 15.58
N LEU A 128 -26.73 -3.83 14.31
CA LEU A 128 -27.22 -2.82 13.36
C LEU A 128 -28.59 -3.18 12.79
N GLU A 129 -28.93 -4.47 12.73
CA GLU A 129 -30.26 -4.96 12.33
C GLU A 129 -31.32 -4.70 13.41
N GLU A 130 -30.99 -5.00 14.66
CA GLU A 130 -31.87 -4.82 15.82
C GLU A 130 -31.19 -3.94 16.88
N PRO A 131 -30.99 -2.62 16.59
CA PRO A 131 -30.31 -1.73 17.50
C PRO A 131 -31.17 -1.43 18.74
N PRO A 132 -30.61 -1.48 19.95
CA PRO A 132 -31.31 -0.99 21.14
C PRO A 132 -31.64 0.49 20.99
N GLU A 133 -32.81 0.93 21.47
CA GLU A 133 -33.27 2.32 21.29
C GLU A 133 -32.28 3.35 21.86
N HIS A 134 -31.54 3.00 22.91
CA HIS A 134 -30.58 3.89 23.57
C HIS A 134 -29.22 3.97 22.86
N VAL A 135 -29.00 3.27 21.76
CA VAL A 135 -27.69 3.14 21.11
C VAL A 135 -27.66 3.90 19.78
N VAL A 136 -26.54 4.59 19.53
CA VAL A 136 -26.24 5.19 18.23
C VAL A 136 -24.84 4.80 17.78
N PHE A 137 -24.71 4.33 16.55
CA PHE A 137 -23.42 4.07 15.90
C PHE A 137 -23.02 5.22 14.98
N ILE A 138 -21.74 5.61 15.01
CA ILE A 138 -21.14 6.53 14.06
C ILE A 138 -19.89 5.85 13.50
N LEU A 139 -20.01 5.35 12.28
CA LEU A 139 -18.94 4.64 11.57
C LEU A 139 -18.21 5.64 10.68
N ALA A 140 -16.88 5.65 10.70
CA ALA A 140 -16.07 6.47 9.81
C ALA A 140 -15.11 5.59 9.00
N THR A 141 -14.96 5.86 7.70
CA THR A 141 -14.03 5.11 6.85
C THR A 141 -13.41 5.99 5.76
N THR A 142 -12.14 5.74 5.42
CA THR A 142 -11.54 6.27 4.19
C THR A 142 -11.90 5.49 2.92
N ASP A 143 -12.33 4.25 3.08
CA ASP A 143 -12.56 3.31 1.99
C ASP A 143 -13.95 2.69 2.14
N ALA A 144 -14.90 3.20 1.34
CA ALA A 144 -16.29 2.74 1.39
C ALA A 144 -16.47 1.40 0.66
N ASP A 145 -15.64 1.13 -0.36
CA ASP A 145 -15.76 -0.05 -1.23
C ASP A 145 -15.37 -1.34 -0.49
N LYS A 146 -14.56 -1.22 0.56
CA LYS A 146 -14.24 -2.32 1.47
C LYS A 146 -15.35 -2.69 2.44
N LEU A 147 -16.40 -1.86 2.56
CA LEU A 147 -17.52 -2.15 3.46
C LEU A 147 -18.54 -3.07 2.78
N PRO A 148 -19.08 -4.07 3.52
CA PRO A 148 -20.19 -4.85 3.00
C PRO A 148 -21.44 -3.97 2.75
N ASP A 149 -22.14 -4.21 1.64
CA ASP A 149 -23.42 -3.54 1.33
C ASP A 149 -24.47 -3.71 2.44
N THR A 150 -24.38 -4.79 3.19
CA THR A 150 -25.24 -5.07 4.35
C THR A 150 -25.08 -4.05 5.48
N ILE A 151 -23.91 -3.44 5.63
CA ILE A 151 -23.68 -2.34 6.58
C ILE A 151 -24.19 -1.04 5.97
N ILE A 152 -23.81 -0.76 4.73
CA ILE A 152 -24.16 0.50 4.04
C ILE A 152 -25.68 0.70 4.03
N SER A 153 -26.43 -0.33 3.64
CA SER A 153 -27.91 -0.32 3.59
C SER A 153 -28.61 -0.06 4.93
N ARG A 154 -27.92 -0.25 6.06
CA ARG A 154 -28.45 -0.04 7.42
C ARG A 154 -27.95 1.24 8.06
N THR A 155 -27.25 2.08 7.32
CA THR A 155 -26.66 3.32 7.83
C THR A 155 -27.14 4.52 7.03
N GLN A 156 -27.24 5.67 7.67
CA GLN A 156 -27.34 6.92 6.93
C GLN A 156 -25.95 7.35 6.47
N GLN A 157 -25.73 7.31 5.16
CA GLN A 157 -24.43 7.61 4.57
C GLN A 157 -24.25 9.11 4.30
N TYR A 158 -23.10 9.63 4.72
CA TYR A 158 -22.65 10.99 4.47
C TYR A 158 -21.26 10.97 3.84
N THR A 159 -21.18 11.39 2.58
CA THR A 159 -19.93 11.40 1.81
C THR A 159 -19.24 12.75 1.88
N PHE A 160 -18.03 12.75 2.44
CA PHE A 160 -17.15 13.89 2.55
C PHE A 160 -16.34 14.05 1.27
N ARG A 161 -16.10 15.30 0.88
CA ARG A 161 -15.35 15.64 -0.33
C ARG A 161 -13.93 16.05 0.01
N THR A 162 -13.02 15.93 -0.95
CA THR A 162 -11.70 16.56 -0.84
C THR A 162 -11.87 18.06 -0.69
N ILE A 163 -11.02 18.66 0.13
CA ILE A 163 -11.08 20.08 0.43
C ILE A 163 -10.56 20.87 -0.78
N GLN A 164 -11.25 21.94 -1.14
CA GLN A 164 -10.81 22.84 -2.20
C GLN A 164 -9.60 23.65 -1.72
N PRO A 165 -8.60 23.92 -2.58
CA PRO A 165 -7.42 24.68 -2.20
C PRO A 165 -7.75 26.04 -1.58
N GLU A 166 -8.80 26.72 -2.05
CA GLU A 166 -9.23 28.03 -1.56
C GLU A 166 -9.74 27.96 -0.11
N ASP A 167 -10.49 26.91 0.23
CA ASP A 167 -10.98 26.69 1.60
C ASP A 167 -9.84 26.31 2.55
N ALA A 168 -8.89 25.50 2.07
CA ALA A 168 -7.68 25.17 2.81
C ALA A 168 -6.84 26.43 3.09
N VAL A 169 -6.59 27.27 2.08
CA VAL A 169 -5.85 28.54 2.24
C VAL A 169 -6.54 29.47 3.23
N ARG A 170 -7.87 29.63 3.13
CA ARG A 170 -8.65 30.47 4.06
C ARG A 170 -8.47 30.00 5.51
N HIS A 171 -8.56 28.69 5.74
CA HIS A 171 -8.42 28.11 7.08
C HIS A 171 -6.98 28.20 7.60
N LEU A 172 -5.98 27.91 6.76
CA LEU A 172 -4.56 28.04 7.12
C LEU A 172 -4.19 29.49 7.45
N ARG A 173 -4.73 30.48 6.71
CA ARG A 173 -4.51 31.90 6.99
C ARG A 173 -5.06 32.30 8.36
N HIS A 174 -6.24 31.79 8.72
CA HIS A 174 -6.82 32.01 10.04
C HIS A 174 -5.93 31.45 11.15
N ILE A 175 -5.43 30.21 11.00
CA ILE A 175 -4.51 29.57 11.96
C ILE A 175 -3.20 30.35 12.05
N ALA A 176 -2.59 30.72 10.91
CA ALA A 176 -1.35 31.48 10.88
C ALA A 176 -1.49 32.83 11.59
N SER A 177 -2.62 33.52 11.39
CA SER A 177 -2.90 34.80 12.06
C SER A 177 -3.06 34.62 13.59
N ALA A 178 -3.74 33.56 14.01
CA ALA A 178 -3.97 33.27 15.43
C ALA A 178 -2.68 32.85 16.17
N GLU A 179 -1.78 32.12 15.51
CA GLU A 179 -0.47 31.74 16.05
C GLU A 179 0.63 32.79 15.79
N LYS A 180 0.29 33.91 15.12
CA LYS A 180 1.24 34.98 14.72
C LYS A 180 2.39 34.49 13.84
N ILE A 181 2.12 33.53 12.96
CA ILE A 181 3.07 33.01 11.98
C ILE A 181 3.09 33.95 10.77
N ALA A 182 4.24 34.54 10.47
CA ALA A 182 4.44 35.32 9.25
C ALA A 182 4.60 34.39 8.05
N ILE A 183 3.61 34.36 7.16
CA ILE A 183 3.61 33.50 5.97
C ILE A 183 2.99 34.22 4.77
N SER A 184 3.62 34.07 3.61
CA SER A 184 3.13 34.62 2.35
C SER A 184 1.94 33.85 1.78
N ASP A 185 1.10 34.51 0.98
CA ASP A 185 -0.07 33.87 0.34
C ASP A 185 0.32 32.76 -0.65
N GLU A 186 1.44 32.91 -1.36
CA GLU A 186 1.97 31.87 -2.24
C GLU A 186 2.42 30.62 -1.47
N ALA A 187 3.02 30.82 -0.29
CA ALA A 187 3.40 29.75 0.61
C ALA A 187 2.17 28.99 1.13
N LEU A 188 1.10 29.69 1.52
CA LEU A 188 -0.17 29.07 1.93
C LEU A 188 -0.79 28.23 0.81
N LEU A 189 -0.77 28.74 -0.43
CA LEU A 189 -1.27 27.99 -1.58
C LEU A 189 -0.45 26.72 -1.82
N LEU A 190 0.88 26.80 -1.71
CA LEU A 190 1.76 25.64 -1.86
C LEU A 190 1.50 24.58 -0.78
N ILE A 191 1.30 25.00 0.48
CA ILE A 191 0.91 24.09 1.58
C ILE A 191 -0.42 23.41 1.28
N ALA A 192 -1.44 24.16 0.85
CA ALA A 192 -2.75 23.62 0.51
C ALA A 192 -2.68 22.59 -0.64
N GLN A 193 -1.90 22.89 -1.69
CA GLN A 193 -1.66 21.97 -2.81
C GLN A 193 -0.90 20.70 -2.40
N ARG A 194 0.00 20.80 -1.42
CA ARG A 194 0.77 19.68 -0.88
C ARG A 194 -0.05 18.83 0.08
N GLY A 195 -0.94 19.46 0.85
CA GLY A 195 -1.89 18.76 1.71
C GLY A 195 -2.92 17.92 0.95
N GLY A 196 -3.02 18.06 -0.38
CA GLY A 196 -3.77 17.12 -1.22
C GLY A 196 -5.27 17.05 -0.90
N GLY A 197 -5.85 18.16 -0.44
CA GLY A 197 -7.27 18.22 -0.05
C GLY A 197 -7.57 17.62 1.33
N SER A 198 -6.57 17.54 2.23
CA SER A 198 -6.68 17.14 3.64
C SER A 198 -6.31 18.31 4.57
N PHE A 199 -7.21 18.69 5.49
CA PHE A 199 -6.93 19.74 6.48
C PHE A 199 -5.85 19.28 7.43
N ARG A 200 -5.92 18.03 7.89
CA ARG A 200 -4.94 17.47 8.81
C ARG A 200 -3.53 17.56 8.24
N ASP A 201 -3.35 17.17 6.98
CA ASP A 201 -2.02 17.17 6.36
C ASP A 201 -1.54 18.60 6.11
N SER A 202 -2.42 19.49 5.63
CA SER A 202 -2.11 20.91 5.42
C SER A 202 -1.70 21.63 6.71
N ILE A 203 -2.45 21.43 7.79
CA ILE A 203 -2.16 22.05 9.10
C ILE A 203 -0.89 21.44 9.71
N SER A 204 -0.65 20.14 9.53
CA SER A 204 0.57 19.49 10.00
C SER A 204 1.83 20.05 9.30
N LEU A 205 1.74 20.33 8.00
CA LEU A 205 2.81 21.00 7.26
C LEU A 205 3.04 22.44 7.76
N LEU A 206 1.96 23.18 8.03
CA LEU A 206 2.08 24.53 8.62
C LEU A 206 2.74 24.48 10.01
N ASP A 207 2.36 23.53 10.86
CA ASP A 207 2.93 23.32 12.20
C ASP A 207 4.45 23.03 12.11
N GLN A 208 4.86 22.15 11.20
CA GLN A 208 6.27 21.85 10.95
C GLN A 208 7.06 23.09 10.50
N LEU A 209 6.47 23.91 9.62
CA LEU A 209 7.08 25.15 9.15
C LEU A 209 7.16 26.23 10.23
N SER A 210 6.18 26.26 11.14
CA SER A 210 6.14 27.22 12.25
C SER A 210 7.31 27.03 13.24
N GLY A 211 7.81 25.80 13.39
CA GLY A 211 8.97 25.50 14.21
C GLY A 211 10.30 26.08 13.70
N LEU A 212 10.36 26.52 12.44
CA LEU A 212 11.55 27.14 11.83
C LEU A 212 11.45 28.67 11.73
N SER A 213 10.26 29.26 11.95
CA SER A 213 9.99 30.67 11.62
C SER A 213 10.40 31.67 12.69
N ASP A 214 11.28 31.32 13.63
CA ASP A 214 11.56 32.13 14.82
C ASP A 214 11.94 33.60 14.51
N GLN A 215 12.41 33.95 13.30
CA GLN A 215 12.68 35.34 12.91
C GLN A 215 12.45 35.72 11.42
N LYS A 216 11.88 34.84 10.58
CA LYS A 216 11.69 35.13 9.14
C LYS A 216 10.32 34.71 8.63
N GLU A 217 9.79 35.50 7.71
CA GLU A 217 8.57 35.18 6.97
C GLU A 217 8.75 33.89 6.18
N ILE A 218 7.78 32.98 6.27
CA ILE A 218 7.75 31.75 5.49
C ILE A 218 7.35 32.12 4.06
N THR A 219 8.34 32.08 3.17
CA THR A 219 8.17 32.29 1.74
C THR A 219 8.04 30.97 1.00
N ARG A 220 7.60 31.04 -0.26
CA ARG A 220 7.54 29.88 -1.16
C ARG A 220 8.89 29.16 -1.24
N ASP A 221 9.97 29.90 -1.43
CA ASP A 221 11.32 29.36 -1.59
C ASP A 221 11.77 28.59 -0.34
N THR A 222 11.43 29.10 0.85
CA THR A 222 11.69 28.40 2.12
C THR A 222 10.99 27.04 2.16
N ILE A 223 9.74 26.97 1.69
CA ILE A 223 8.98 25.72 1.62
C ILE A 223 9.55 24.78 0.58
N GLU A 224 9.92 25.28 -0.60
CA GLU A 224 10.50 24.46 -1.66
C GLU A 224 11.83 23.83 -1.21
N GLN A 225 12.69 24.60 -0.55
CA GLN A 225 13.94 24.08 0.04
C GLN A 225 13.67 23.03 1.12
N LEU A 226 12.74 23.29 2.06
CA LEU A 226 12.47 22.37 3.16
C LEU A 226 11.84 21.05 2.69
N LEU A 227 10.91 21.13 1.74
CA LEU A 227 10.21 19.95 1.21
C LEU A 227 11.01 19.24 0.10
N GLY A 228 12.20 19.73 -0.27
CA GLY A 228 13.02 19.18 -1.34
C GLY A 228 12.31 19.21 -2.68
N LEU A 229 11.72 20.36 -3.03
CA LEU A 229 10.93 20.57 -4.24
C LEU A 229 11.73 21.36 -5.27
N ALA A 230 11.56 21.02 -6.54
CA ALA A 230 12.08 21.87 -7.59
C ALA A 230 11.25 23.15 -7.71
N SER A 231 11.95 24.25 -7.97
CA SER A 231 11.34 25.54 -8.25
C SER A 231 10.52 25.51 -9.54
N GLN A 232 9.57 26.45 -9.65
CA GLN A 232 8.77 26.60 -10.87
C GLN A 232 9.63 26.94 -12.09
N GLU A 233 10.77 27.59 -11.90
CA GLU A 233 11.70 27.92 -12.97
C GLU A 233 12.34 26.66 -13.56
N HIS A 234 12.79 25.73 -12.71
CA HIS A 234 13.32 24.43 -13.17
C HIS A 234 12.27 23.62 -13.93
N ILE A 235 11.02 23.59 -13.44
CA ILE A 235 9.92 22.89 -14.12
C ILE A 235 9.64 23.50 -15.50
N LYS A 236 9.53 24.83 -15.58
CA LYS A 236 9.31 25.54 -16.86
C LYS A 236 10.46 25.33 -17.83
N THR A 237 11.69 25.35 -17.35
CA THR A 237 12.90 25.17 -18.17
C THR A 237 12.97 23.76 -18.75
N ILE A 238 12.64 22.72 -17.95
CA ILE A 238 12.57 21.35 -18.47
C ILE A 238 11.43 21.20 -19.48
N ILE A 239 10.24 21.75 -19.22
CA ILE A 239 9.15 21.71 -20.20
C ILE A 239 9.58 22.40 -21.51
N ALA A 240 10.22 23.57 -21.45
CA ALA A 240 10.72 24.26 -22.62
C ALA A 240 11.79 23.45 -23.37
N ALA A 241 12.74 22.84 -22.66
CA ALA A 241 13.80 22.02 -23.24
C ALA A 241 13.26 20.75 -23.93
N VAL A 242 12.22 20.13 -23.34
CA VAL A 242 11.49 19.01 -23.97
C VAL A 242 10.80 19.47 -25.25
N LEU A 243 10.15 20.64 -25.23
CA LEU A 243 9.49 21.20 -26.41
C LEU A 243 10.46 21.59 -27.53
N SER A 244 11.67 22.02 -27.19
CA SER A 244 12.72 22.35 -28.16
C SER A 244 13.59 21.16 -28.57
N ASN A 245 13.31 19.95 -28.08
CA ASN A 245 14.11 18.74 -28.28
C ASN A 245 15.59 18.89 -27.89
N ASP A 246 15.89 19.68 -26.85
CA ASP A 246 17.26 19.92 -26.39
C ASP A 246 17.65 18.96 -25.26
N LEU A 247 18.25 17.83 -25.63
CA LEU A 247 18.71 16.82 -24.69
C LEU A 247 19.81 17.33 -23.74
N SER A 248 20.68 18.21 -24.23
CA SER A 248 21.78 18.76 -23.43
C SER A 248 21.26 19.67 -22.33
N ALA A 249 20.27 20.51 -22.64
CA ALA A 249 19.60 21.35 -21.65
C ALA A 249 18.82 20.52 -20.62
N ILE A 250 18.15 19.44 -21.04
CA ILE A 250 17.43 18.54 -20.12
C ILE A 250 18.41 17.91 -19.12
N LEU A 251 19.51 17.33 -19.60
CA LEU A 251 20.53 16.71 -18.74
C LEU A 251 21.11 17.70 -17.74
N ALA A 252 21.53 18.88 -18.22
CA ALA A 252 22.09 19.92 -17.35
C ALA A 252 21.10 20.38 -16.26
N GLN A 253 19.80 20.49 -16.60
CA GLN A 253 18.78 20.84 -15.60
C GLN A 253 18.52 19.72 -14.60
N LEU A 254 18.50 18.46 -15.05
CA LEU A 254 18.35 17.31 -14.14
C LEU A 254 19.52 17.23 -13.15
N ASP A 255 20.76 17.42 -13.62
CA ASP A 255 21.93 17.45 -12.74
C ASP A 255 21.86 18.58 -11.71
N MET A 256 21.35 19.76 -12.09
CA MET A 256 21.13 20.87 -11.15
C MET A 256 20.05 20.55 -10.11
N ILE A 257 18.95 19.91 -10.53
CA ILE A 257 17.86 19.51 -9.64
C ILE A 257 18.34 18.44 -8.65
N ASP A 258 19.10 17.45 -9.13
CA ASP A 258 19.68 16.41 -8.29
C ASP A 258 20.69 17.02 -7.29
N ALA A 259 21.52 17.97 -7.73
CA ALA A 259 22.44 18.69 -6.85
C ALA A 259 21.72 19.53 -5.76
N SER A 260 20.49 19.98 -6.04
CA SER A 260 19.63 20.68 -5.06
C SER A 260 18.95 19.75 -4.05
N GLY A 261 19.12 18.43 -4.17
CA GLY A 261 18.59 17.43 -3.24
C GLY A 261 17.13 17.05 -3.48
N VAL A 262 16.56 17.43 -4.63
CA VAL A 262 15.18 17.10 -5.01
C VAL A 262 15.11 15.63 -5.42
N GLN A 263 14.17 14.87 -4.85
CA GLN A 263 14.00 13.47 -5.23
C GLN A 263 13.39 13.35 -6.64
N PRO A 264 13.94 12.51 -7.54
CA PRO A 264 13.42 12.36 -8.91
C PRO A 264 11.94 11.97 -8.98
N ALA A 265 11.46 11.15 -8.03
CA ALA A 265 10.05 10.78 -7.95
C ALA A 265 9.14 11.97 -7.55
N VAL A 266 9.62 12.85 -6.67
CA VAL A 266 8.90 14.09 -6.30
C VAL A 266 8.88 15.05 -7.49
N PHE A 267 10.01 15.18 -8.18
CA PHE A 267 10.12 16.01 -9.38
C PHE A 267 9.20 15.52 -10.50
N ALA A 268 9.19 14.21 -10.80
CA ALA A 268 8.30 13.61 -11.79
C ALA A 268 6.82 13.91 -11.49
N ASN A 269 6.41 13.83 -10.22
CA ASN A 269 5.06 14.20 -9.80
C ASN A 269 4.77 15.70 -9.96
N GLN A 270 5.75 16.58 -9.70
CA GLN A 270 5.62 18.02 -9.97
C GLN A 270 5.46 18.30 -11.46
N LEU A 271 6.26 17.64 -12.30
CA LEU A 271 6.21 17.76 -13.75
C LEU A 271 4.87 17.25 -14.30
N THR A 272 4.38 16.11 -13.85
CA THR A 272 3.05 15.56 -14.18
C THR A 272 1.93 16.57 -13.87
N ARG A 273 1.97 17.21 -12.70
CA ARG A 273 0.98 18.25 -12.34
C ARG A 273 1.08 19.48 -13.24
N ALA A 274 2.29 19.95 -13.52
CA ALA A 274 2.53 21.11 -14.37
C ALA A 274 2.12 20.86 -15.83
N ILE A 275 2.42 19.68 -16.37
CA ILE A 275 2.00 19.26 -17.71
C ILE A 275 0.47 19.16 -17.77
N ARG A 276 -0.17 18.52 -16.78
CA ARG A 276 -1.63 18.42 -16.72
C ARG A 276 -2.30 19.79 -16.75
N ALA A 277 -1.76 20.79 -16.05
CA ALA A 277 -2.29 22.15 -16.06
C ALA A 277 -2.16 22.86 -17.42
N ASN A 278 -1.14 22.51 -18.21
CA ASN A 278 -0.83 23.13 -19.51
C ASN A 278 -1.14 22.22 -20.72
N ILE A 279 -1.86 21.12 -20.52
CA ILE A 279 -2.05 20.08 -21.54
C ILE A 279 -2.89 20.56 -22.72
N ILE A 280 -3.81 21.50 -22.46
CA ILE A 280 -4.64 22.13 -23.50
C ILE A 280 -3.76 22.96 -24.43
N SER A 281 -2.76 23.66 -23.89
CA SER A 281 -1.83 24.48 -24.66
C SER A 281 -0.78 23.64 -25.41
N HIS A 282 -0.42 22.46 -24.88
CA HIS A 282 0.61 21.60 -25.47
C HIS A 282 0.19 20.12 -25.50
N PRO A 283 -0.70 19.71 -26.43
CA PRO A 283 -1.20 18.33 -26.52
C PRO A 283 -0.10 17.30 -26.78
N GLN A 284 1.01 17.72 -27.38
CA GLN A 284 2.19 16.89 -27.66
C GLN A 284 2.86 16.31 -26.40
N LEU A 285 2.56 16.82 -25.20
CA LEU A 285 3.07 16.31 -23.93
C LEU A 285 2.24 15.15 -23.35
N LEU A 286 1.16 14.73 -24.01
CA LEU A 286 0.32 13.59 -23.58
C LEU A 286 1.09 12.27 -23.45
N PRO A 287 1.92 11.84 -24.42
CA PRO A 287 2.72 10.61 -24.29
C PRO A 287 3.72 10.68 -23.13
N LEU A 288 4.32 11.85 -22.92
CA LEU A 288 5.23 12.09 -21.81
C LEU A 288 4.52 11.92 -20.46
N LEU A 289 3.27 12.38 -20.36
CA LEU A 289 2.50 12.27 -19.12
C LEU A 289 2.33 10.81 -18.70
N ASP A 290 2.02 9.91 -19.64
CA ASP A 290 1.84 8.48 -19.38
C ASP A 290 3.16 7.82 -18.92
N GLU A 291 4.26 8.11 -19.62
CA GLU A 291 5.57 7.59 -19.24
C GLU A 291 6.05 8.10 -17.88
N LEU A 292 5.75 9.36 -17.52
CA LEU A 292 6.10 9.96 -16.23
C LEU A 292 5.40 9.27 -15.04
N LEU A 293 4.22 8.68 -15.22
CA LEU A 293 3.53 7.93 -14.17
C LEU A 293 4.29 6.67 -13.73
N SER A 294 5.18 6.15 -14.59
CA SER A 294 6.01 4.98 -14.28
C SER A 294 7.30 5.30 -13.51
N VAL A 295 7.64 6.58 -13.35
CA VAL A 295 8.89 7.01 -12.69
C VAL A 295 8.89 6.70 -11.18
N PRO A 296 7.83 7.01 -10.40
CA PRO A 296 7.84 6.77 -8.95
C PRO A 296 7.89 5.29 -8.56
N THR A 297 7.51 4.38 -9.45
CA THR A 297 7.48 2.93 -9.19
C THR A 297 8.75 2.20 -9.63
N SER A 298 9.68 2.91 -10.27
CA SER A 298 10.93 2.33 -10.80
C SER A 298 11.97 2.12 -9.70
N SER A 299 12.80 1.08 -9.84
CA SER A 299 13.97 0.83 -8.99
C SER A 299 15.07 1.86 -9.15
N GLN A 300 15.13 2.56 -10.31
CA GLN A 300 16.07 3.63 -10.59
C GLN A 300 15.34 4.87 -11.12
N PRO A 301 14.69 5.66 -10.23
CA PRO A 301 13.88 6.80 -10.64
C PRO A 301 14.64 7.87 -11.45
N HIS A 302 15.93 8.10 -11.14
CA HIS A 302 16.77 9.08 -11.83
C HIS A 302 17.00 8.71 -13.32
N ILE A 303 17.46 7.49 -13.61
CA ILE A 303 17.62 7.01 -14.99
C ILE A 303 16.29 6.95 -15.70
N LYS A 304 15.24 6.46 -15.01
CA LYS A 304 13.91 6.36 -15.62
C LYS A 304 13.41 7.74 -16.05
N LEU A 305 13.52 8.75 -15.19
CA LEU A 305 13.15 10.12 -15.50
C LEU A 305 13.93 10.66 -16.72
N LEU A 306 15.25 10.46 -16.76
CA LEU A 306 16.07 10.86 -17.91
C LEU A 306 15.62 10.17 -19.20
N THR A 307 15.43 8.84 -19.18
CA THR A 307 15.03 8.08 -20.36
C THR A 307 13.67 8.49 -20.89
N VAL A 308 12.73 8.82 -19.99
CA VAL A 308 11.38 9.30 -20.34
C VAL A 308 11.43 10.70 -20.95
N LEU A 309 12.30 11.58 -20.45
CA LEU A 309 12.46 12.92 -21.03
C LEU A 309 13.20 12.87 -22.38
N ALA A 310 14.19 11.98 -22.51
CA ALA A 310 14.98 11.80 -23.74
C ALA A 310 14.26 11.00 -24.84
N SER A 311 13.33 10.11 -24.48
CA SER A 311 12.52 9.36 -25.46
C SER A 311 11.64 10.30 -26.30
N GLN A 312 11.14 11.37 -25.69
CA GLN A 312 10.31 12.37 -26.35
C GLN A 312 11.09 13.25 -27.31
N THR A 313 12.36 13.56 -27.02
CA THR A 313 13.24 14.31 -27.94
C THR A 313 13.68 13.47 -29.14
N SER A 314 13.51 12.15 -29.08
CA SER A 314 14.00 11.19 -30.06
C SER A 314 12.92 10.71 -31.05
N GLN A 315 11.76 11.39 -31.14
CA GLN A 315 10.78 11.05 -32.17
C GLN A 315 11.41 11.17 -33.57
N LYS A 316 11.62 9.99 -34.19
CA LYS A 316 12.13 9.69 -35.54
C LYS A 316 12.40 10.91 -36.43
N PRO A 317 13.64 11.12 -36.94
CA PRO A 317 13.78 11.92 -38.15
C PRO A 317 12.92 11.27 -39.24
N LYS A 318 11.93 12.00 -39.77
CA LYS A 318 11.33 11.65 -41.05
C LYS A 318 12.48 11.52 -42.03
N SER A 319 12.77 10.30 -42.46
CA SER A 319 13.71 10.05 -43.54
C SER A 319 13.32 10.95 -44.70
N ALA A 320 14.13 11.97 -44.98
CA ALA A 320 14.02 12.72 -46.21
C ALA A 320 14.14 11.69 -47.36
N PRO A 321 13.19 11.61 -48.28
CA PRO A 321 13.38 10.75 -49.45
C PRO A 321 14.61 11.31 -50.18
N LEU A 322 15.66 10.47 -50.27
CA LEU A 322 16.80 10.71 -51.15
C LEU A 322 16.22 10.91 -52.55
N ALA A 323 16.24 12.15 -53.04
CA ALA A 323 15.90 12.47 -54.41
C ALA A 323 16.94 11.82 -55.32
N VAL A 324 16.61 10.63 -55.84
CA VAL A 324 17.38 9.99 -56.91
C VAL A 324 17.05 10.73 -58.20
N ASN A 325 17.84 11.75 -58.53
CA ASN A 325 17.88 12.29 -59.88
C ASN A 325 18.61 11.29 -60.78
N ALA A 326 17.85 10.39 -61.40
CA ALA A 326 18.33 9.63 -62.56
C ALA A 326 18.00 10.42 -63.84
N PRO A 327 18.98 10.81 -64.67
CA PRO A 327 18.68 11.39 -65.96
C PRO A 327 18.17 10.30 -66.92
N ALA A 328 17.03 10.58 -67.56
CA ALA A 328 16.44 9.75 -68.58
C ALA A 328 17.31 9.74 -69.84
N ILE A 329 17.69 8.54 -70.31
CA ILE A 329 18.16 8.32 -71.68
C ILE A 329 17.19 7.33 -72.33
N THR A 330 16.65 7.76 -73.47
CA THR A 330 15.62 7.12 -74.27
C THR A 330 16.18 6.14 -75.31
N ALA A 331 15.52 4.97 -75.39
CA ALA A 331 15.26 4.10 -76.57
C ALA A 331 16.37 3.18 -77.13
N PRO A 332 16.04 2.09 -77.87
CA PRO A 332 14.81 1.26 -77.92
C PRO A 332 15.07 -0.27 -77.78
N VAL A 333 13.96 -1.03 -77.80
CA VAL A 333 13.79 -2.48 -77.52
C VAL A 333 14.16 -3.39 -78.70
N ALA A 334 14.81 -4.55 -78.44
CA ALA A 334 14.51 -5.86 -79.06
C ALA A 334 15.17 -7.04 -78.27
N PRO A 335 14.61 -8.27 -78.30
CA PRO A 335 14.77 -9.26 -77.23
C PRO A 335 15.62 -10.50 -77.59
N ALA A 336 15.80 -11.38 -76.59
CA ALA A 336 16.22 -12.80 -76.62
C ALA A 336 17.70 -13.11 -76.30
N HIS A 337 17.95 -13.84 -75.19
CA HIS A 337 18.17 -15.29 -75.21
C HIS A 337 18.52 -15.84 -73.81
N GLN A 338 17.88 -16.95 -73.44
CA GLN A 338 18.35 -17.89 -72.42
C GLN A 338 19.59 -18.63 -72.94
N GLY A 339 20.58 -18.84 -72.07
CA GLY A 339 21.78 -19.61 -72.40
C GLY A 339 22.75 -19.70 -71.23
N SER A 340 22.53 -20.72 -70.40
CA SER A 340 23.45 -21.23 -69.38
C SER A 340 24.78 -21.72 -69.96
N ILE A 341 25.86 -21.76 -69.14
CA ILE A 341 26.74 -22.93 -68.85
C ILE A 341 28.22 -22.55 -68.56
N GLN A 342 28.72 -23.06 -67.40
CA GLN A 342 30.10 -23.50 -67.04
C GLN A 342 31.26 -22.49 -66.88
N ASN A 343 32.33 -22.73 -66.12
CA ASN A 343 32.73 -23.63 -65.01
C ASN A 343 34.16 -23.18 -64.57
N MET A 344 34.68 -23.81 -63.51
CA MET A 344 36.08 -23.90 -63.01
C MET A 344 36.37 -23.05 -61.77
N VAL A 345 36.23 -23.59 -60.55
CA VAL A 345 37.06 -24.60 -59.83
C VAL A 345 38.42 -24.04 -59.37
N LYS A 346 38.57 -23.86 -58.05
CA LYS A 346 39.58 -24.56 -57.21
C LYS A 346 39.28 -24.45 -55.70
N GLN A 347 39.53 -25.58 -55.02
CA GLN A 347 39.25 -25.97 -53.63
C GLN A 347 40.29 -25.39 -52.63
N LYS A 348 39.91 -24.98 -51.39
CA LYS A 348 40.09 -25.58 -50.02
C LYS A 348 41.55 -25.97 -49.62
N PRO A 349 41.96 -26.09 -48.31
CA PRO A 349 41.16 -26.31 -47.07
C PRO A 349 41.60 -25.51 -45.77
N VAL A 350 40.67 -25.19 -44.84
CA VAL A 350 40.39 -25.77 -43.49
C VAL A 350 41.49 -25.63 -42.41
N THR A 351 41.19 -24.93 -41.30
CA THR A 351 41.30 -25.50 -39.93
C THR A 351 40.34 -24.81 -38.94
N LYS A 352 39.69 -25.63 -38.12
CA LYS A 352 38.72 -25.33 -37.05
C LYS A 352 39.42 -24.87 -35.77
N ILE A 353 38.79 -24.00 -34.97
CA ILE A 353 38.78 -24.12 -33.50
C ILE A 353 37.36 -23.77 -32.98
N LYS A 354 36.93 -24.54 -31.98
CA LYS A 354 35.63 -24.64 -31.30
C LYS A 354 35.64 -23.79 -30.02
N GLU A 355 34.50 -23.75 -29.32
CA GLU A 355 34.28 -23.36 -27.90
C GLU A 355 34.25 -21.86 -27.60
N ASP A 356 33.59 -21.41 -26.54
CA ASP A 356 32.27 -21.68 -25.93
C ASP A 356 32.07 -20.48 -25.00
N ILE A 357 30.81 -20.15 -24.70
CA ILE A 357 30.42 -18.98 -23.90
C ILE A 357 30.81 -19.17 -22.43
N PRO A 358 31.23 -18.10 -21.71
CA PRO A 358 30.63 -17.86 -20.40
C PRO A 358 30.33 -16.38 -20.10
N THR A 359 29.14 -16.17 -19.53
CA THR A 359 28.64 -14.95 -18.89
C THR A 359 29.29 -14.69 -17.52
N PRO A 360 29.22 -13.45 -17.00
CA PRO A 360 30.12 -12.96 -15.96
C PRO A 360 29.48 -12.91 -14.55
N SER A 361 30.35 -12.53 -13.60
CA SER A 361 30.12 -11.72 -12.40
C SER A 361 29.91 -12.40 -11.04
N ALA A 362 30.92 -12.20 -10.18
CA ALA A 362 30.83 -12.13 -8.72
C ALA A 362 30.32 -10.74 -8.29
N PRO A 363 29.87 -10.57 -7.03
CA PRO A 363 30.62 -9.69 -6.11
C PRO A 363 30.63 -10.26 -4.65
N PRO A 364 30.99 -9.53 -3.57
CA PRO A 364 32.18 -9.80 -2.76
C PRO A 364 31.89 -10.30 -1.32
N GLN A 365 32.99 -10.67 -0.67
CA GLN A 365 33.15 -11.27 0.66
C GLN A 365 32.54 -10.44 1.81
N THR A 366 31.79 -11.10 2.69
CA THR A 366 31.42 -10.63 4.03
C THR A 366 32.28 -11.31 5.09
N LEU A 367 32.60 -10.52 6.12
CA LEU A 367 33.55 -10.78 7.20
C LEU A 367 33.24 -12.06 8.00
N ALA A 368 34.27 -12.84 8.25
CA ALA A 368 34.26 -14.00 9.13
C ALA A 368 34.07 -13.58 10.60
N VAL A 369 33.09 -14.17 11.27
CA VAL A 369 33.00 -14.22 12.74
C VAL A 369 32.98 -15.69 13.16
N LYS A 370 33.97 -16.08 13.98
CA LYS A 370 34.07 -17.41 14.61
C LYS A 370 32.89 -17.67 15.56
N PRO A 371 32.45 -18.93 15.71
CA PRO A 371 31.37 -19.28 16.63
C PRO A 371 31.86 -19.31 18.09
N PRO A 372 31.04 -18.89 19.08
CA PRO A 372 31.28 -19.22 20.47
C PRO A 372 30.83 -20.65 20.81
N GLU A 373 31.56 -21.20 21.76
CA GLU A 373 31.59 -22.53 22.33
C GLU A 373 30.23 -23.04 22.84
N ALA A 374 29.94 -24.32 22.60
CA ALA A 374 28.74 -25.03 23.06
C ALA A 374 28.86 -25.45 24.55
N PRO A 375 27.81 -25.31 25.38
CA PRO A 375 27.71 -26.03 26.65
C PRO A 375 27.27 -27.48 26.41
N LYS A 376 28.06 -28.43 26.90
CA LYS A 376 27.70 -29.87 27.06
C LYS A 376 26.72 -30.05 28.22
N VAL A 377 25.66 -30.86 28.06
CA VAL A 377 25.18 -31.94 28.98
C VAL A 377 24.15 -32.83 28.20
N PRO A 378 23.68 -33.99 28.71
CA PRO A 378 24.27 -35.33 28.69
C PRO A 378 23.55 -36.34 27.76
N SER A 379 24.24 -37.45 27.51
CA SER A 379 23.80 -38.68 26.85
C SER A 379 22.69 -39.47 27.58
N GLN A 380 21.72 -40.00 26.82
CA GLN A 380 20.86 -41.15 27.19
C GLN A 380 20.52 -42.02 25.94
N PRO A 381 20.15 -43.31 26.12
CA PRO A 381 20.45 -44.47 25.24
C PRO A 381 19.58 -44.62 23.96
N PRO A 382 19.93 -45.53 23.02
CA PRO A 382 19.37 -45.57 21.67
C PRO A 382 18.00 -46.27 21.62
N GLY A 383 17.02 -45.67 20.93
CA GLY A 383 15.84 -46.39 20.44
C GLY A 383 14.47 -45.73 20.56
N GLU A 384 14.32 -44.56 21.19
CA GLU A 384 13.03 -43.85 21.23
C GLU A 384 13.19 -42.46 20.60
N PHE A 385 12.52 -42.23 19.47
CA PHE A 385 12.43 -40.90 18.87
C PHE A 385 11.52 -40.03 19.72
N ASP A 386 12.11 -39.05 20.39
CA ASP A 386 11.36 -38.05 21.14
C ASP A 386 11.11 -36.82 20.27
N TRP A 387 9.85 -36.64 19.88
CA TRP A 387 9.38 -35.51 19.08
C TRP A 387 9.67 -34.15 19.74
N ALA A 388 9.65 -34.09 21.08
CA ALA A 388 9.94 -32.86 21.80
C ALA A 388 11.43 -32.48 21.69
N VAL A 389 12.32 -33.46 21.74
CA VAL A 389 13.77 -33.26 21.59
C VAL A 389 14.10 -32.82 20.16
N TRP A 390 13.45 -33.40 19.16
CA TRP A 390 13.65 -33.03 17.77
C TRP A 390 13.15 -31.60 17.46
N ILE A 391 11.96 -31.23 17.94
CA ILE A 391 11.46 -29.85 17.78
C ILE A 391 12.40 -28.84 18.44
N GLU A 392 12.92 -29.13 19.63
CA GLU A 392 13.84 -28.21 20.32
C GLU A 392 15.17 -28.07 19.57
N HIS A 393 15.69 -29.16 19.01
CA HIS A 393 16.87 -29.12 18.14
C HIS A 393 16.62 -28.25 16.88
N VAL A 394 15.45 -28.37 16.27
CA VAL A 394 15.06 -27.53 15.12
C VAL A 394 14.80 -26.07 15.54
N ARG A 395 14.33 -25.81 16.76
CA ARG A 395 14.15 -24.46 17.30
C ARG A 395 15.47 -23.71 17.40
N VAL A 396 16.51 -24.37 17.89
CA VAL A 396 17.84 -23.78 18.12
C VAL A 396 18.57 -23.52 16.80
N ASN A 397 18.48 -24.46 15.85
CA ASN A 397 19.27 -24.41 14.63
C ASN A 397 18.52 -23.76 13.44
N TYR A 398 17.18 -23.85 13.39
CA TYR A 398 16.39 -23.46 12.22
C TYR A 398 15.02 -22.86 12.58
N VAL A 399 15.03 -21.62 13.06
CA VAL A 399 13.84 -20.86 13.54
C VAL A 399 12.68 -20.85 12.52
N ALA A 400 12.97 -20.71 11.23
CA ALA A 400 11.96 -20.68 10.17
C ALA A 400 11.24 -22.03 9.97
N LEU A 401 11.94 -23.14 10.17
CA LEU A 401 11.40 -24.49 10.02
C LEU A 401 10.58 -24.88 11.27
N HIS A 402 11.04 -24.46 12.46
CA HIS A 402 10.33 -24.67 13.72
C HIS A 402 8.90 -24.09 13.70
N SER A 403 8.69 -22.90 13.12
CA SER A 403 7.35 -22.30 13.03
C SER A 403 6.34 -23.11 12.22
N VAL A 404 6.82 -23.98 11.31
CA VAL A 404 5.99 -24.84 10.48
C VAL A 404 5.83 -26.21 11.14
N LEU A 405 6.93 -26.81 11.61
CA LEU A 405 6.92 -28.11 12.29
C LEU A 405 6.12 -28.12 13.60
N SER A 406 6.19 -27.05 14.40
CA SER A 406 5.40 -26.93 15.65
C SER A 406 3.88 -26.97 15.44
N LYS A 407 3.41 -26.79 14.20
CA LYS A 407 2.00 -26.85 13.81
C LYS A 407 1.64 -28.16 13.10
N CYS A 408 2.60 -29.07 12.95
CA CYS A 408 2.40 -30.37 12.30
C CYS A 408 2.16 -31.45 13.36
N SER A 409 1.31 -32.42 13.04
CA SER A 409 1.21 -33.68 13.78
C SER A 409 2.05 -34.74 13.08
N TYR A 410 2.49 -35.76 13.80
CA TYR A 410 3.31 -36.84 13.23
C TYR A 410 2.73 -38.22 13.51
N GLU A 411 2.99 -39.16 12.61
CA GLU A 411 2.77 -40.59 12.79
C GLU A 411 4.01 -41.34 12.29
N ILE A 412 4.42 -42.38 13.03
CA ILE A 412 5.60 -43.17 12.71
C ILE A 412 5.11 -44.57 12.37
N GLU A 413 5.36 -45.02 11.16
CA GLU A 413 5.13 -46.39 10.72
C GLU A 413 6.47 -46.97 10.24
N GLY A 414 7.08 -47.83 11.07
CA GLY A 414 8.38 -48.43 10.76
C GLY A 414 9.50 -47.39 10.60
N ASP A 415 10.11 -47.33 9.42
CA ASP A 415 11.17 -46.37 9.06
C ASP A 415 10.63 -45.11 8.34
N THR A 416 9.31 -44.92 8.31
CA THR A 416 8.65 -43.78 7.66
C THR A 416 8.05 -42.83 8.70
N LEU A 417 8.48 -41.56 8.64
CA LEU A 417 7.93 -40.46 9.44
C LEU A 417 6.95 -39.65 8.59
N THR A 418 5.67 -39.74 8.91
CA THR A 418 4.61 -39.01 8.21
C THR A 418 4.26 -37.73 8.95
N LEU A 419 4.46 -36.58 8.29
CA LEU A 419 4.16 -35.24 8.80
C LEU A 419 2.86 -34.69 8.20
N TYR A 420 1.88 -34.45 9.07
CA TYR A 420 0.60 -33.85 8.70
C TYR A 420 0.68 -32.32 8.79
N ALA A 421 0.84 -31.67 7.64
CA ALA A 421 1.12 -30.24 7.52
C ALA A 421 -0.10 -29.32 7.69
N MET A 422 -1.31 -29.91 7.84
CA MET A 422 -2.63 -29.27 8.02
C MET A 422 -3.09 -28.29 6.92
N ARG A 423 -2.16 -27.74 6.11
CA ARG A 423 -2.41 -26.77 5.04
C ARG A 423 -1.47 -27.05 3.86
N LYS A 424 -1.98 -26.90 2.64
CA LYS A 424 -1.23 -27.11 1.38
C LYS A 424 0.06 -26.29 1.30
N PHE A 425 0.06 -25.05 1.80
CA PHE A 425 1.22 -24.15 1.84
C PHE A 425 2.37 -24.65 2.73
N ASN A 426 2.04 -25.28 3.87
CA ASN A 426 3.05 -25.81 4.79
C ASN A 426 3.71 -27.05 4.20
N LYS A 427 2.94 -27.88 3.48
CA LYS A 427 3.48 -29.01 2.71
C LYS A 427 4.48 -28.52 1.66
N THR A 428 4.13 -27.52 0.85
CA THR A 428 5.04 -27.00 -0.19
C THR A 428 6.36 -26.49 0.41
N LYS A 429 6.32 -25.86 1.58
CA LYS A 429 7.52 -25.43 2.30
C LYS A 429 8.34 -26.58 2.91
N LEU A 430 7.70 -27.68 3.33
CA LEU A 430 8.42 -28.84 3.88
C LEU A 430 8.99 -29.74 2.77
N ASP A 431 8.36 -29.76 1.60
CA ASP A 431 8.81 -30.53 0.43
C ASP A 431 9.94 -29.85 -0.37
N ASP A 432 10.16 -28.55 -0.16
CA ASP A 432 11.27 -27.80 -0.74
C ASP A 432 12.61 -28.49 -0.44
N ALA A 433 13.42 -28.71 -1.47
CA ALA A 433 14.67 -29.49 -1.39
C ALA A 433 15.64 -28.99 -0.30
N LYS A 434 15.64 -27.68 -0.04
CA LYS A 434 16.45 -27.05 1.02
C LYS A 434 15.99 -27.48 2.42
N TYR A 435 14.68 -27.51 2.67
CA TYR A 435 14.13 -27.87 3.98
C TYR A 435 14.13 -29.39 4.18
N ARG A 436 13.94 -30.18 3.11
CA ARG A 436 14.08 -31.65 3.17
C ARG A 436 15.47 -32.10 3.60
N ALA A 437 16.53 -31.46 3.07
CA ALA A 437 17.90 -31.75 3.47
C ALA A 437 18.15 -31.41 4.94
N ILE A 438 17.65 -30.26 5.40
CA ILE A 438 17.75 -29.82 6.80
C ILE A 438 16.98 -30.77 7.74
N LEU A 439 15.81 -31.24 7.32
CA LEU A 439 15.02 -32.21 8.09
C LEU A 439 15.77 -33.55 8.23
N ALA A 440 16.32 -34.08 7.14
CA ALA A 440 17.11 -35.31 7.17
C ALA A 440 18.38 -35.16 8.05
N GLU A 441 19.10 -34.05 7.94
CA GLU A 441 20.27 -33.76 8.78
C GLU A 441 19.89 -33.61 10.26
N SER A 442 18.76 -32.98 10.55
CA SER A 442 18.26 -32.82 11.92
C SER A 442 17.79 -34.12 12.56
N LEU A 443 17.29 -35.08 11.78
CA LEU A 443 16.91 -36.41 12.27
C LEU A 443 18.15 -37.25 12.59
N LEU A 444 19.15 -37.22 11.72
CA LEU A 444 20.45 -37.86 11.96
C LEU A 444 21.14 -37.31 13.21
N ALA A 445 21.07 -35.99 13.43
CA ALA A 445 21.65 -35.34 14.61
C ALA A 445 20.99 -35.75 15.94
N VAL A 446 19.71 -36.14 15.91
CA VAL A 446 18.96 -36.61 17.09
C VAL A 446 19.06 -38.13 17.28
N GLY A 447 19.79 -38.83 16.40
CA GLY A 447 20.01 -40.28 16.52
C GLY A 447 18.85 -41.13 16.01
N ALA A 448 17.87 -40.52 15.34
CA ALA A 448 16.94 -41.25 14.48
C ALA A 448 17.68 -41.60 13.18
N GLY A 449 17.56 -42.84 12.69
CA GLY A 449 18.25 -43.31 11.49
C GLY A 449 17.84 -42.55 10.21
N GLU A 450 18.19 -43.10 9.06
CA GLU A 450 17.71 -42.59 7.75
C GLU A 450 16.21 -42.88 7.56
N TRP A 451 15.36 -42.13 8.25
CA TRP A 451 13.91 -42.23 8.11
C TRP A 451 13.39 -41.51 6.87
N ILE A 452 12.44 -42.12 6.19
CA ILE A 452 11.79 -41.55 5.00
C ILE A 452 10.73 -40.55 5.46
N ILE A 453 10.85 -39.28 5.05
CA ILE A 453 9.91 -38.22 5.43
C ILE A 453 8.82 -38.07 4.37
N GLU A 454 7.59 -38.41 4.75
CA GLU A 454 6.38 -38.19 3.96
C GLU A 454 5.57 -37.01 4.49
N THR A 455 5.05 -36.15 3.60
CA THR A 455 4.28 -34.96 3.99
C THR A 455 2.86 -35.03 3.43
N ILE A 456 1.87 -34.96 4.32
CA ILE A 456 0.45 -35.05 3.97
C ILE A 456 -0.23 -33.69 4.30
N PRO A 457 -1.00 -33.08 3.37
CA PRO A 457 -1.58 -31.76 3.58
C PRO A 457 -2.89 -31.78 4.41
N THR A 458 -3.42 -32.94 4.73
CA THR A 458 -4.66 -33.16 5.49
C THR A 458 -4.37 -33.54 6.95
N PRO A 459 -5.33 -33.41 7.89
CA PRO A 459 -5.18 -33.98 9.24
C PRO A 459 -5.11 -35.53 9.19
N PRO A 460 -4.55 -36.17 10.23
CA PRO A 460 -4.50 -37.63 10.31
C PRO A 460 -5.92 -38.24 10.32
N PRO A 461 -6.14 -39.42 9.73
CA PRO A 461 -7.43 -40.08 9.75
C PRO A 461 -7.84 -40.45 11.20
N PRO A 462 -9.14 -40.34 11.56
CA PRO A 462 -9.60 -40.63 12.91
C PRO A 462 -9.47 -42.13 13.23
N LYS A 463 -8.88 -42.47 14.39
CA LYS A 463 -8.65 -43.86 14.84
C LYS A 463 -9.91 -44.60 15.33
N ASP A 464 -11.08 -43.97 15.26
CA ASP A 464 -12.36 -44.58 15.67
C ASP A 464 -13.09 -45.23 14.49
N SER A 465 -13.29 -46.55 14.59
CA SER A 465 -14.02 -47.41 13.63
C SER A 465 -15.43 -46.90 13.27
N VAL A 466 -16.04 -46.07 14.13
CA VAL A 466 -17.36 -45.47 13.89
C VAL A 466 -17.28 -44.18 13.06
N ALA A 467 -16.19 -43.41 13.14
CA ALA A 467 -16.01 -42.17 12.39
C ALA A 467 -15.64 -42.41 10.91
N ALA A 468 -14.90 -43.49 10.63
CA ALA A 468 -14.60 -43.91 9.26
C ALA A 468 -15.85 -44.37 8.48
N ALA A 469 -16.80 -45.02 9.17
CA ALA A 469 -18.08 -45.42 8.57
C ALA A 469 -18.96 -44.22 8.21
N VAL A 470 -18.94 -43.15 9.02
CA VAL A 470 -19.70 -41.92 8.74
C VAL A 470 -19.08 -41.12 7.58
N ALA A 471 -17.74 -41.11 7.47
CA ALA A 471 -17.03 -40.48 6.34
C ALA A 471 -17.25 -41.21 5.00
N GLY A 472 -17.45 -42.53 5.02
CA GLY A 472 -17.81 -43.31 3.82
C GLY A 472 -19.26 -43.09 3.35
N ILE A 473 -20.16 -42.64 4.23
CA ILE A 473 -21.58 -42.41 3.92
C ILE A 473 -21.82 -41.02 3.34
N MET A 474 -20.99 -40.02 3.66
CA MET A 474 -21.13 -38.64 3.16
C MET A 474 -20.27 -38.37 1.91
N GLY A 475 -20.53 -39.16 0.86
CA GLY A 475 -20.02 -39.06 -0.52
C GLY A 475 -19.09 -37.87 -0.83
N GLY A 476 -17.83 -38.19 -1.12
CA GLY A 476 -16.84 -37.25 -1.63
C GLY A 476 -17.37 -36.49 -2.84
N GLY A 477 -17.49 -35.18 -2.70
CA GLY A 477 -17.76 -34.27 -3.80
C GLY A 477 -16.53 -34.14 -4.68
N GLU A 478 -16.59 -34.69 -5.89
CA GLU A 478 -15.74 -34.28 -7.00
C GLU A 478 -16.05 -32.82 -7.36
N GLU A 479 -15.03 -31.97 -7.34
CA GLU A 479 -15.08 -30.66 -8.00
C GLU A 479 -15.03 -30.89 -9.52
N VAL A 480 -16.18 -30.76 -10.18
CA VAL A 480 -16.25 -30.66 -11.63
C VAL A 480 -15.74 -29.29 -12.05
N SER A 481 -14.60 -29.24 -12.75
CA SER A 481 -14.11 -28.07 -13.46
C SER A 481 -15.02 -27.77 -14.65
N VAL A 482 -15.55 -26.56 -14.73
CA VAL A 482 -16.21 -26.06 -15.93
C VAL A 482 -15.40 -24.88 -16.46
N ASP A 483 -14.62 -25.13 -17.51
CA ASP A 483 -14.11 -24.10 -18.40
C ASP A 483 -15.21 -23.71 -19.40
N ALA A 484 -15.57 -22.43 -19.44
CA ALA A 484 -16.13 -21.72 -20.59
C ALA A 484 -15.99 -20.20 -20.40
#